data_AF-A0A1E5FBC9-F1
#
_entry.id   AF-A0A1E5FBC9-F1
#
_cell.length_a   1.000
_cell.length_b   1.000
_cell.length_c   1.000
_cell.angle_alpha   90.00
_cell.angle_beta   90.00
_cell.angle_gamma   90.00
#
_symmetry.space_group_name_H-M   'P 1'
#
loop_
_entity.id
_entity.type
_entity.pdbx_description
1 polymer ?
#
loop_
_entity_poly.entity_id
_entity_poly.type
_entity_poly.pdbx_seq_one_letter_code
_entity_poly.pdbx_strand_id
1 'polypeptide(L)'
;MAVANDTSKLMVAESAIHLFPELTVRQYEALEIFSCGAPQKQLSATMGVTIDTVKEHIEAVKQKYGCGSTLEIRYVYLSRVMQFLCSKEMSKNKVSALQNIERSTDLDKEKVYVLPQQRFFSILERSERTDIMMKLLSRCTNLEGEEMALLEMCVDEIQTINHVLHDMSAAHAESLECVETYELNQDSPFYLMEKGLENDK
;
A
#
# COMPACT_ATOMS: atom_id res chain seq x y z
N MET A 1 18.56 20.08 -28.29
CA MET A 1 19.29 18.96 -27.63
C MET A 1 18.31 18.23 -26.72
N ALA A 2 17.79 17.08 -27.13
CA ALA A 2 16.88 16.24 -26.33
C ALA A 2 16.93 14.80 -26.87
N VAL A 3 17.92 14.00 -26.45
CA VAL A 3 18.05 12.58 -26.87
C VAL A 3 18.32 11.65 -25.66
N ALA A 4 18.26 12.16 -24.42
CA ALA A 4 18.60 11.36 -23.23
C ALA A 4 17.39 10.70 -22.52
N ASN A 5 16.15 10.87 -23.01
CA ASN A 5 14.94 10.41 -22.29
C ASN A 5 14.41 9.02 -22.69
N ASP A 6 14.99 8.34 -23.69
CA ASP A 6 14.40 7.10 -24.23
C ASP A 6 14.79 5.83 -23.46
N THR A 7 15.98 5.78 -22.87
CA THR A 7 16.49 4.56 -22.21
C THR A 7 15.74 4.25 -20.91
N SER A 8 15.43 5.28 -20.11
CA SER A 8 14.68 5.11 -18.86
C SER A 8 13.25 4.62 -19.11
N LYS A 9 12.62 5.03 -20.22
CA LYS A 9 11.27 4.58 -20.58
C LYS A 9 11.20 3.08 -20.90
N LEU A 10 12.25 2.54 -21.50
CA LEU A 10 12.33 1.11 -21.84
C LEU A 10 12.38 0.22 -20.59
N MET A 11 13.12 0.60 -19.55
CA MET A 11 13.20 -0.17 -18.30
C MET A 11 11.91 -0.11 -17.47
N VAL A 12 11.20 1.02 -17.50
CA VAL A 12 9.88 1.17 -16.87
C VAL A 12 8.87 0.23 -17.55
N ALA A 13 8.92 0.11 -18.88
CA ALA A 13 8.02 -0.76 -19.63
C ALA A 13 8.23 -2.26 -19.31
N GLU A 14 9.48 -2.72 -19.16
CA GLU A 14 9.76 -4.12 -18.79
C GLU A 14 9.27 -4.44 -17.37
N SER A 15 9.53 -3.54 -16.41
CA SER A 15 9.09 -3.73 -15.02
C SER A 15 7.57 -3.71 -14.89
N ALA A 16 6.89 -2.87 -15.66
CA ALA A 16 5.43 -2.79 -15.72
C ALA A 16 4.79 -4.12 -16.09
N ILE A 17 5.31 -4.79 -17.13
CA ILE A 17 4.76 -6.04 -17.66
C ILE A 17 4.81 -7.15 -16.62
N HIS A 18 5.88 -7.21 -15.82
CA HIS A 18 6.04 -8.26 -14.82
C HIS A 18 5.23 -8.02 -13.55
N LEU A 19 5.15 -6.77 -13.08
CA LEU A 19 4.47 -6.44 -11.83
C LEU A 19 2.96 -6.29 -11.99
N PHE A 20 2.51 -5.75 -13.12
CA PHE A 20 1.11 -5.41 -13.38
C PHE A 20 0.69 -5.84 -14.80
N PRO A 21 0.73 -7.15 -15.12
CA PRO A 21 0.41 -7.65 -16.45
C PRO A 21 -1.03 -7.36 -16.89
N GLU A 22 -1.92 -7.05 -15.94
CA GLU A 22 -3.31 -6.72 -16.21
C GLU A 22 -3.47 -5.27 -16.71
N LEU A 23 -2.48 -4.41 -16.54
CA LEU A 23 -2.53 -2.99 -16.90
C LEU A 23 -1.91 -2.72 -18.28
N THR A 24 -2.41 -1.69 -18.95
CA THR A 24 -1.69 -1.11 -20.09
C THR A 24 -0.53 -0.25 -19.59
N VAL A 25 0.46 0.01 -20.45
CA VAL A 25 1.61 0.88 -20.10
C VAL A 25 1.15 2.24 -19.56
N ARG A 26 0.15 2.87 -20.18
CA ARG A 26 -0.41 4.16 -19.72
C ARG A 26 -1.13 4.07 -18.38
N GLN A 27 -1.84 2.97 -18.12
CA GLN A 27 -2.49 2.73 -16.83
C GLN A 27 -1.47 2.49 -15.72
N TYR A 28 -0.38 1.77 -16.03
CA TYR A 28 0.73 1.58 -15.10
C TYR A 28 1.45 2.90 -14.80
N GLU A 29 1.80 3.70 -15.82
CA GLU A 29 2.39 5.05 -15.63
C GLU A 29 1.51 5.90 -14.70
N ALA A 30 0.19 5.90 -14.93
CA ALA A 30 -0.74 6.63 -14.07
C ALA A 30 -0.75 6.09 -12.63
N LEU A 31 -0.77 4.77 -12.46
CA LEU A 31 -0.78 4.11 -11.15
C LEU A 31 0.51 4.36 -10.38
N GLU A 32 1.67 4.28 -11.03
CA GLU A 32 2.98 4.51 -10.44
C GLU A 32 3.06 5.95 -9.90
N ILE A 33 2.88 6.95 -10.75
CA ILE A 33 2.99 8.36 -10.35
C ILE A 33 1.93 8.69 -9.30
N PHE A 34 0.72 8.13 -9.41
CA PHE A 34 -0.34 8.33 -8.42
C PHE A 34 -0.01 7.70 -7.07
N SER A 35 0.55 6.49 -7.08
CA SER A 35 1.02 5.81 -5.88
C SER A 35 2.23 6.50 -5.27
N CYS A 36 3.00 7.29 -6.02
CA CYS A 36 4.08 8.12 -5.46
C CYS A 36 3.55 9.40 -4.78
N GLY A 37 2.27 9.48 -4.45
CA GLY A 37 1.67 10.64 -3.80
C GLY A 37 1.31 11.81 -4.72
N ALA A 38 1.54 11.73 -6.04
CA ALA A 38 1.30 12.87 -6.92
C ALA A 38 -0.21 13.21 -7.05
N PRO A 39 -0.60 14.49 -6.93
CA PRO A 39 -1.98 14.92 -7.18
C PRO A 39 -2.34 14.78 -8.67
N GLN A 40 -3.62 14.56 -8.99
CA GLN A 40 -4.10 14.33 -10.37
C GLN A 40 -3.71 15.45 -11.35
N LYS A 41 -3.64 16.70 -10.87
CA LYS A 41 -3.19 17.86 -11.68
C LYS A 41 -1.71 17.77 -12.07
N GLN A 42 -0.87 17.27 -11.17
CA GLN A 42 0.54 17.00 -11.48
C GLN A 42 0.65 15.79 -12.39
N LEU A 43 -0.11 14.73 -12.11
CA LEU A 43 -0.19 13.53 -12.96
C LEU A 43 -0.50 13.89 -14.42
N SER A 44 -1.51 14.75 -14.63
CA SER A 44 -1.93 15.17 -15.97
C SER A 44 -0.83 15.93 -16.71
N ALA A 45 -0.11 16.82 -15.99
CA ALA A 45 1.02 17.56 -16.54
C ALA A 45 2.19 16.63 -16.91
N THR A 46 2.52 15.67 -16.03
CA THR A 46 3.61 14.71 -16.24
C THR A 46 3.33 13.77 -17.41
N MET A 47 2.09 13.29 -17.53
CA MET A 47 1.70 12.35 -18.59
C MET A 47 1.37 13.03 -19.92
N GLY A 48 1.17 14.35 -19.93
CA GLY A 48 0.76 15.11 -21.12
C GLY A 48 -0.66 14.80 -21.56
N VAL A 49 -1.57 14.53 -20.62
CA VAL A 49 -2.99 14.20 -20.89
C VAL A 49 -3.93 15.10 -20.07
N THR A 50 -5.23 15.04 -20.33
CA THR A 50 -6.21 15.81 -19.54
C THR A 50 -6.42 15.19 -18.16
N ILE A 51 -6.91 15.99 -17.21
CA ILE A 51 -7.25 15.50 -15.86
C ILE A 51 -8.35 14.42 -15.94
N ASP A 52 -9.29 14.53 -16.89
CA ASP A 52 -10.35 13.54 -17.06
C ASP A 52 -9.79 12.20 -17.56
N THR A 53 -8.84 12.22 -18.51
CA THR A 53 -8.13 11.00 -18.93
C THR A 53 -7.35 10.36 -17.78
N VAL A 54 -6.74 11.16 -16.90
CA VAL A 54 -6.11 10.65 -15.67
C VAL A 54 -7.13 9.92 -14.80
N LYS A 55 -8.30 10.52 -14.55
CA LYS A 55 -9.36 9.90 -13.75
C LYS A 55 -9.84 8.58 -14.37
N GLU A 56 -10.02 8.55 -15.68
CA GLU A 56 -10.38 7.33 -16.41
C GLU A 56 -9.33 6.23 -16.25
N HIS A 57 -8.04 6.56 -16.33
CA HIS A 57 -6.96 5.59 -16.08
C HIS A 57 -7.02 5.04 -14.65
N ILE A 58 -7.13 5.90 -13.65
CA ILE A 58 -7.20 5.49 -12.23
C ILE A 58 -8.45 4.65 -11.96
N GLU A 59 -9.60 5.02 -12.51
CA GLU A 59 -10.85 4.26 -12.34
C GLU A 59 -10.77 2.89 -13.04
N ALA A 60 -10.18 2.82 -14.23
CA ALA A 60 -9.96 1.55 -14.91
C ALA A 60 -9.00 0.62 -14.13
N VAL A 61 -7.95 1.17 -13.51
CA VAL A 61 -7.06 0.42 -12.61
C VAL A 61 -7.84 -0.08 -11.40
N LYS A 62 -8.66 0.78 -10.79
CA LYS A 62 -9.51 0.44 -9.65
C LYS A 62 -10.45 -0.74 -9.97
N GLN A 63 -11.10 -0.70 -11.13
CA GLN A 63 -11.98 -1.77 -11.60
C GLN A 63 -11.22 -3.08 -11.85
N LYS A 64 -10.04 -3.03 -12.47
CA LYS A 64 -9.21 -4.22 -12.74
C LYS A 64 -8.76 -4.94 -11.47
N TYR A 65 -8.49 -4.20 -10.40
CA TYR A 65 -8.11 -4.77 -9.11
C TYR A 65 -9.26 -4.96 -8.12
N GLY A 66 -10.49 -4.60 -8.51
CA GLY A 66 -11.67 -4.73 -7.65
C GLY A 66 -11.61 -3.85 -6.39
N CYS A 67 -10.95 -2.70 -6.47
CA CYS A 67 -10.79 -1.78 -5.35
C CYS A 67 -12.06 -0.91 -5.16
N GLY A 68 -12.45 -0.68 -3.91
CA GLY A 68 -13.53 0.24 -3.57
C GLY A 68 -13.07 1.70 -3.50
N SER A 69 -11.79 1.90 -3.17
CA SER A 69 -11.21 3.23 -2.94
C SER A 69 -9.90 3.44 -3.71
N THR A 70 -9.53 4.70 -3.91
CA THR A 70 -8.22 5.07 -4.50
C THR A 70 -7.06 4.81 -3.55
N LEU A 71 -7.31 4.64 -2.25
CA LEU A 71 -6.28 4.25 -1.29
C LEU A 71 -5.91 2.77 -1.46
N GLU A 72 -6.90 1.90 -1.71
CA GLU A 72 -6.68 0.48 -1.96
C GLU A 72 -5.77 0.21 -3.16
N ILE A 73 -5.90 0.98 -4.26
CA ILE A 73 -5.01 0.80 -5.41
C ILE A 73 -3.55 1.12 -5.07
N ARG A 74 -3.28 2.09 -4.16
CA ARG A 74 -1.92 2.38 -3.69
C ARG A 74 -1.37 1.22 -2.88
N TYR A 75 -2.20 0.62 -2.02
CA TYR A 75 -1.80 -0.58 -1.29
C TYR A 75 -1.48 -1.76 -2.22
N VAL A 76 -2.28 -1.97 -3.27
CA VAL A 76 -2.00 -2.99 -4.28
C VAL A 76 -0.64 -2.74 -4.94
N TYR A 77 -0.38 -1.49 -5.35
CA TYR A 77 0.89 -1.10 -5.95
C TYR A 77 2.06 -1.37 -5.00
N LEU A 78 2.03 -0.79 -3.80
CA LEU A 78 3.08 -0.90 -2.80
C LEU A 78 3.36 -2.37 -2.45
N SER A 79 2.32 -3.17 -2.26
CA SER A 79 2.48 -4.57 -1.87
C SER A 79 3.14 -5.41 -2.97
N ARG A 80 2.78 -5.18 -4.24
CA ARG A 80 3.41 -5.89 -5.37
C ARG A 80 4.87 -5.46 -5.55
N VAL A 81 5.17 -4.17 -5.44
CA VAL A 81 6.54 -3.65 -5.51
C VAL A 81 7.39 -4.23 -4.37
N MET A 82 6.88 -4.18 -3.13
CA MET A 82 7.58 -4.75 -1.98
C MET A 82 7.80 -6.26 -2.12
N GLN A 83 6.81 -7.00 -2.60
CA GLN A 83 6.94 -8.44 -2.87
C GLN A 83 8.07 -8.72 -3.88
N PHE A 84 8.16 -7.89 -4.92
CA PHE A 84 9.20 -8.01 -5.95
C PHE A 84 10.59 -7.70 -5.40
N LEU A 85 10.74 -6.57 -4.69
CA LEU A 85 12.02 -6.19 -4.07
C LEU A 85 12.50 -7.25 -3.07
N CYS A 86 11.60 -7.76 -2.22
CA CYS A 86 11.93 -8.84 -1.27
C CYS A 86 12.38 -10.12 -1.98
N SER A 87 11.73 -10.48 -3.09
CA SER A 87 12.08 -11.68 -3.86
C SER A 87 13.44 -11.55 -4.56
N LYS A 88 13.79 -10.33 -5.01
CA LYS A 88 15.07 -10.04 -5.64
C LYS A 88 16.23 -10.17 -4.65
N GLU A 89 16.08 -9.62 -3.44
CA GLU A 89 17.10 -9.70 -2.38
C GLU A 89 17.33 -11.15 -1.89
N MET A 90 16.25 -11.92 -1.75
CA MET A 90 16.35 -13.34 -1.39
C MET A 90 17.12 -14.15 -2.44
N SER A 91 17.04 -13.77 -3.72
CA SER A 91 17.74 -14.45 -4.82
C SER A 91 19.24 -14.13 -4.81
N LYS A 92 19.62 -12.86 -4.56
CA LYS A 92 21.03 -12.45 -4.41
C LYS A 92 21.71 -13.21 -3.26
N ASN A 93 21.03 -13.30 -2.10
CA ASN A 93 21.58 -14.00 -0.93
C ASN A 93 21.72 -15.51 -1.13
N LYS A 94 20.81 -16.15 -1.88
CA LYS A 94 20.95 -17.57 -2.26
C LYS A 94 22.15 -17.80 -3.16
N VAL A 95 22.44 -16.90 -4.10
CA VAL A 95 23.63 -17.03 -4.97
C VAL A 95 24.91 -16.92 -4.13
N SER A 96 24.98 -15.97 -3.21
CA SER A 96 26.13 -15.82 -2.30
C SER A 96 26.28 -17.00 -1.32
N ALA A 97 25.17 -17.58 -0.86
CA ALA A 97 25.18 -18.77 -0.01
C ALA A 97 25.56 -20.04 -0.79
N LEU A 98 25.03 -20.21 -2.01
CA LEU A 98 25.33 -21.36 -2.87
C LEU A 98 26.77 -21.34 -3.38
N GLN A 99 27.36 -20.17 -3.66
CA GLN A 99 28.80 -20.06 -3.96
C GLN A 99 29.70 -20.48 -2.79
N ASN A 100 29.20 -20.40 -1.54
CA ASN A 100 29.89 -20.90 -0.36
C ASN A 100 29.62 -22.39 -0.10
N ILE A 101 28.47 -22.92 -0.53
CA ILE A 101 28.07 -24.33 -0.39
C ILE A 101 28.59 -25.21 -1.54
N GLU A 102 28.87 -24.68 -2.73
CA GLU A 102 29.55 -25.44 -3.82
C GLU A 102 31.00 -25.82 -3.47
N ARG A 103 31.52 -25.40 -2.31
CA ARG A 103 32.74 -25.97 -1.69
C ARG A 103 32.47 -27.10 -0.68
N SER A 104 31.21 -27.45 -0.46
CA SER A 104 30.75 -28.29 0.65
C SER A 104 29.42 -28.98 0.33
N THR A 105 29.49 -30.04 -0.47
CA THR A 105 28.62 -31.24 -0.49
C THR A 105 27.12 -31.14 -0.85
N ASP A 106 26.72 -32.17 -1.61
CA ASP A 106 25.36 -32.64 -1.94
C ASP A 106 24.38 -32.52 -0.77
N LEU A 107 23.19 -31.94 -1.00
CA LEU A 107 21.92 -32.34 -0.35
C LEU A 107 20.70 -31.66 -0.99
N ASP A 108 19.57 -32.35 -0.84
CA ASP A 108 18.33 -32.30 -1.62
C ASP A 108 17.56 -30.98 -1.69
N LYS A 109 16.90 -30.79 -2.85
CA LYS A 109 16.10 -29.60 -3.21
C LYS A 109 14.71 -29.65 -2.55
N GLU A 110 14.49 -28.80 -1.55
CA GLU A 110 13.17 -28.60 -0.94
C GLU A 110 12.42 -27.40 -1.57
N LYS A 111 11.10 -27.57 -1.73
CA LYS A 111 10.19 -26.70 -2.50
C LYS A 111 9.92 -25.37 -1.80
N VAL A 112 10.06 -24.27 -2.52
CA VAL A 112 9.62 -22.93 -2.09
C VAL A 112 8.13 -22.76 -2.40
N TYR A 113 7.31 -22.55 -1.37
CA TYR A 113 5.88 -22.28 -1.50
C TYR A 113 5.61 -20.82 -1.84
N VAL A 114 4.76 -20.58 -2.85
CA VAL A 114 4.16 -19.27 -3.14
C VAL A 114 2.78 -19.24 -2.47
N LEU A 115 2.60 -18.37 -1.47
CA LEU A 115 1.30 -18.19 -0.82
C LEU A 115 0.35 -17.37 -1.71
N PRO A 116 -0.95 -17.72 -1.79
CA PRO A 116 -1.92 -16.96 -2.57
C PRO A 116 -2.11 -15.54 -1.99
N GLN A 117 -1.92 -14.52 -2.83
CA GLN A 117 -1.95 -13.09 -2.49
C GLN A 117 -3.21 -12.68 -1.69
N GLN A 118 -4.36 -13.32 -1.91
CA GLN A 118 -5.62 -12.94 -1.27
C GLN A 118 -5.72 -13.27 0.23
N ARG A 119 -4.92 -14.20 0.76
CA ARG A 119 -4.92 -14.53 2.21
C ARG A 119 -3.87 -13.78 3.01
N PHE A 120 -2.83 -13.26 2.37
CA PHE A 120 -1.78 -12.53 3.07
C PHE A 120 -2.31 -11.20 3.63
N PHE A 121 -3.26 -10.56 2.94
CA PHE A 121 -3.83 -9.28 3.34
C PHE A 121 -4.95 -9.34 4.38
N SER A 122 -5.55 -10.51 4.63
CA SER A 122 -6.60 -10.66 5.66
C SER A 122 -6.06 -11.04 7.04
N ILE A 123 -4.81 -11.52 7.13
CA ILE A 123 -4.22 -12.05 8.38
C ILE A 123 -3.37 -11.01 9.11
N LEU A 124 -2.81 -10.02 8.40
CA LEU A 124 -1.96 -9.00 9.02
C LEU A 124 -2.81 -7.87 9.63
N GLU A 125 -2.91 -7.86 10.97
CA GLU A 125 -3.43 -6.72 11.73
C GLU A 125 -2.65 -5.43 11.41
N ARG A 126 -3.33 -4.28 11.49
CA ARG A 126 -2.80 -2.97 11.05
C ARG A 126 -1.46 -2.59 11.70
N SER A 127 -1.21 -3.01 12.95
CA SER A 127 0.04 -2.71 13.68
C SER A 127 1.20 -3.62 13.27
N GLU A 128 0.94 -4.86 12.86
CA GLU A 128 1.99 -5.79 12.45
C GLU A 128 2.54 -5.47 11.05
N ARG A 129 1.72 -4.84 10.19
CA ARG A 129 2.15 -4.44 8.84
C ARG A 129 3.25 -3.40 8.85
N THR A 130 3.10 -2.34 9.63
CA THR A 130 4.11 -1.28 9.73
C THR A 130 5.39 -1.83 10.32
N ASP A 131 5.29 -2.71 11.32
CA ASP A 131 6.43 -3.29 12.01
C ASP A 131 7.21 -4.28 11.13
N ILE A 132 6.51 -5.13 10.37
CA ILE A 132 7.13 -6.02 9.38
C ILE A 132 7.71 -5.22 8.22
N MET A 133 7.01 -4.19 7.75
CA MET A 133 7.50 -3.34 6.66
C MET A 133 8.74 -2.56 7.09
N MET A 134 8.76 -1.98 8.29
CA MET A 134 9.94 -1.30 8.86
C MET A 134 11.11 -2.26 9.12
N LYS A 135 10.84 -3.51 9.54
CA LYS A 135 11.87 -4.56 9.66
C LYS A 135 12.41 -5.03 8.31
N LEU A 136 11.58 -5.04 7.26
CA LEU A 136 12.02 -5.31 5.89
C LEU A 136 12.86 -4.15 5.36
N LEU A 137 12.41 -2.92 5.57
CA LEU A 137 13.13 -1.69 5.22
C LEU A 137 14.50 -1.62 5.93
N SER A 138 14.59 -1.97 7.21
CA SER A 138 15.87 -1.97 7.94
C SER A 138 16.82 -3.09 7.53
N ARG A 139 16.32 -4.13 6.83
CA ARG A 139 17.14 -5.20 6.24
C ARG A 139 17.61 -4.88 4.82
N CYS A 140 17.04 -3.85 4.19
CA CYS A 140 17.39 -3.39 2.84
C CYS A 140 18.58 -2.40 2.82
N THR A 141 19.46 -2.41 3.83
CA THR A 141 20.57 -1.45 3.97
C THR A 141 21.66 -1.51 2.89
N ASN A 142 21.58 -2.47 1.96
CA ASN A 142 22.52 -2.65 0.86
C ASN A 142 21.94 -2.26 -0.52
N LEU A 143 20.81 -1.56 -0.57
CA LEU A 143 20.27 -1.04 -1.83
C LEU A 143 21.09 0.18 -2.29
N GLU A 144 21.62 0.13 -3.52
CA GLU A 144 22.35 1.23 -4.14
C GLU A 144 21.53 1.85 -5.30
N GLY A 145 21.64 3.17 -5.49
CA GLY A 145 21.06 3.87 -6.64
C GLY A 145 19.53 4.03 -6.59
N GLU A 146 18.84 3.77 -7.70
CA GLU A 146 17.40 4.00 -7.87
C GLU A 146 16.52 3.15 -6.95
N GLU A 147 17.03 1.99 -6.49
CA GLU A 147 16.34 1.12 -5.53
C GLU A 147 16.18 1.81 -4.17
N MET A 148 17.13 2.68 -3.80
CA MET A 148 17.11 3.46 -2.55
C MET A 148 16.08 4.60 -2.62
N ALA A 149 15.97 5.27 -3.78
CA ALA A 149 14.99 6.33 -3.99
C ALA A 149 13.54 5.81 -3.94
N LEU A 150 13.27 4.63 -4.50
CA LEU A 150 11.98 3.96 -4.35
C LEU A 150 11.68 3.61 -2.89
N LEU A 151 12.70 3.21 -2.14
CA LEU A 151 12.59 2.87 -0.73
C LEU A 151 12.26 4.10 0.13
N GLU A 152 12.99 5.20 -0.06
CA GLU A 152 12.75 6.48 0.63
C GLU A 152 11.32 6.99 0.38
N MET A 153 10.89 6.93 -0.88
CA MET A 153 9.53 7.34 -1.25
C MET A 153 8.46 6.45 -0.61
N CYS A 154 8.70 5.14 -0.50
CA CYS A 154 7.81 4.24 0.24
C CYS A 154 7.79 4.57 1.74
N VAL A 155 8.93 4.91 2.35
CA VAL A 155 9.03 5.27 3.77
C VAL A 155 8.21 6.52 4.07
N ASP A 156 8.36 7.57 3.28
CA ASP A 156 7.64 8.83 3.47
C ASP A 156 6.12 8.64 3.32
N GLU A 157 5.69 7.83 2.36
CA GLU A 157 4.27 7.56 2.16
C GLU A 157 3.69 6.68 3.28
N ILE A 158 4.45 5.70 3.77
CA ILE A 158 4.08 4.89 4.95
C ILE A 158 3.96 5.78 6.18
N GLN A 159 4.90 6.70 6.41
CA GLN A 159 4.84 7.64 7.52
C GLN A 159 3.61 8.55 7.40
N THR A 160 3.31 9.03 6.21
CA THR A 160 2.12 9.85 5.94
C THR A 160 0.83 9.08 6.22
N ILE A 161 0.72 7.84 5.75
CA ILE A 161 -0.43 6.95 6.01
C ILE A 161 -0.58 6.70 7.52
N ASN A 162 0.52 6.45 8.23
CA ASN A 162 0.50 6.25 9.68
C ASN A 162 0.01 7.48 10.43
N HIS A 163 0.40 8.68 10.01
CA HIS A 163 -0.06 9.92 10.62
C HIS A 163 -1.57 10.09 10.46
N VAL A 164 -2.09 9.89 9.24
CA VAL A 164 -3.54 9.98 8.97
C VAL A 164 -4.33 8.94 9.78
N LEU A 165 -3.81 7.71 9.89
CA LEU A 165 -4.46 6.67 10.68
C LEU A 165 -4.47 6.99 12.18
N HIS A 166 -3.39 7.58 12.70
CA HIS A 166 -3.30 8.02 14.09
C HIS A 166 -4.32 9.13 14.37
N ASP A 167 -4.45 10.11 13.49
CA ASP A 167 -5.41 11.21 13.62
C ASP A 167 -6.87 10.70 13.56
N MET A 168 -7.17 9.72 12.69
CA MET A 168 -8.48 9.07 12.64
C MET A 168 -8.80 8.29 13.93
N SER A 169 -7.80 7.61 14.50
CA SER A 169 -7.97 6.87 15.77
C SER A 169 -8.21 7.82 16.93
N ALA A 170 -7.51 8.96 16.98
CA ALA A 170 -7.69 9.99 17.99
C ALA A 170 -9.11 10.60 17.91
N ALA A 171 -9.56 10.96 16.70
CA ALA A 171 -10.91 11.49 16.49
C ALA A 171 -12.01 10.48 16.88
N HIS A 172 -11.79 9.19 16.65
CA HIS A 172 -12.72 8.15 17.09
C HIS A 172 -12.75 7.98 18.61
N ALA A 173 -11.60 8.12 19.29
CA ALA A 173 -11.53 8.09 20.75
C ALA A 173 -12.28 9.27 21.38
N GLU A 174 -12.09 10.49 20.86
CA GLU A 174 -12.83 11.68 21.32
C GLU A 174 -14.35 11.54 21.12
N SER A 175 -14.77 10.95 19.99
CA SER A 175 -16.19 10.70 19.73
C SER A 175 -16.81 9.70 20.71
N LEU A 176 -16.06 8.74 21.24
CA LEU A 176 -16.55 7.77 22.23
C LEU A 176 -16.66 8.40 23.63
N GLU A 177 -15.69 9.24 24.03
CA GLU A 177 -15.77 9.98 25.30
C GLU A 177 -16.98 10.92 25.34
N CYS A 178 -17.35 11.54 24.21
CA CYS A 178 -18.57 12.34 24.14
C CYS A 178 -19.83 11.50 24.41
N VAL A 179 -19.91 10.25 23.94
CA VAL A 179 -21.10 9.40 24.14
C VAL A 179 -21.26 8.96 25.59
N GLU A 180 -20.17 8.63 26.30
CA GLU A 180 -20.24 8.22 27.70
C GLU A 180 -20.71 9.34 28.65
N THR A 181 -20.49 10.61 28.29
CA THR A 181 -20.98 11.74 29.11
C THR A 181 -22.49 12.00 28.99
N TYR A 182 -23.17 11.48 27.96
CA TYR A 182 -24.62 11.63 27.81
C TYR A 182 -25.43 10.60 28.62
N GLU A 183 -24.86 9.46 28.99
CA GLU A 183 -25.58 8.39 29.71
C GLU A 183 -25.65 8.59 31.24
N LEU A 184 -25.01 9.63 31.80
CA LEU A 184 -24.98 9.88 33.26
C LEU A 184 -25.81 11.09 33.73
N ASN A 185 -26.56 11.75 32.85
CA ASN A 185 -27.48 12.83 33.25
C ASN A 185 -28.92 12.30 33.42
N GLN A 186 -29.19 11.69 34.58
CA GLN A 186 -30.52 11.21 34.98
C GLN A 186 -31.55 12.35 35.20
N ASP A 187 -31.12 13.61 35.13
CA ASP A 187 -31.99 14.79 35.24
C ASP A 187 -32.45 15.36 33.88
N SER A 188 -32.22 14.65 32.77
CA SER A 188 -32.72 15.07 31.46
C SER A 188 -34.26 15.01 31.41
N PRO A 189 -34.97 16.12 31.12
CA PRO A 189 -36.43 16.18 31.10
C PRO A 189 -37.10 15.27 30.05
N PHE A 190 -36.31 14.65 29.15
CA PHE A 190 -36.81 13.67 28.18
C PHE A 190 -37.07 12.27 28.78
N TYR A 191 -36.37 11.88 29.86
CA TYR A 191 -36.51 10.53 30.45
C TYR A 191 -37.77 10.35 31.31
N LEU A 192 -38.43 11.45 31.69
CA LEU A 192 -39.66 11.40 32.49
C LEU A 192 -40.94 11.19 31.66
N MET A 193 -40.85 11.22 30.33
CA MET A 193 -42.04 11.11 29.48
C MET A 193 -42.44 9.65 29.17
N GLU A 194 -41.52 8.69 29.24
CA GLU A 194 -41.81 7.28 28.92
C GLU A 194 -42.39 6.45 30.07
N LYS A 195 -42.29 6.90 31.33
CA LYS A 195 -42.83 6.15 32.49
C LYS A 195 -44.28 6.48 32.86
N GLY A 196 -44.98 7.29 32.07
CA GLY A 196 -46.35 7.75 32.37
C GLY A 196 -47.50 6.96 31.75
N LEU A 197 -47.25 5.86 31.00
CA LEU A 197 -48.27 5.20 30.17
C LEU A 197 -48.66 3.78 30.60
N GLU A 198 -48.17 3.29 31.74
CA GLU A 198 -48.60 2.01 32.32
C GLU A 198 -49.32 2.26 33.64
N ASN A 199 -50.63 2.52 33.59
CA ASN A 199 -51.60 2.15 34.62
C ASN A 199 -52.99 2.71 34.23
N ASP A 200 -53.68 1.99 33.36
CA ASP A 200 -55.15 2.03 33.28
C ASP A 200 -55.64 0.78 32.52
N LYS A 201 -55.67 -0.37 33.21
CA LYS A 201 -56.49 -1.55 32.89
C LYS A 201 -56.82 -2.33 34.16
#